data_AF-A0A816Q9W6-F1
#
_entry.id   AF-A0A816Q9W6-F1
#
_cell.length_a   1.000
_cell.length_b   1.000
_cell.length_c   1.000
_cell.angle_alpha   90.00
_cell.angle_beta   90.00
_cell.angle_gamma   90.00
#
_symmetry.space_group_name_H-M   'P 1'
#
loop_
_entity.id
_entity.type
_entity.pdbx_description
1 polymer ?
#
loop_
_entity_poly.entity_id
_entity_poly.type
_entity_poly.pdbx_seq_one_letter_code
_entity_poly.pdbx_strand_id
1 'polypeptide(L)'
;MKQQFHWRRYRVMVMQVLPISCIFLIFPFLYVIVVLLQICGLSAAIGGAFLSIARFSSYYALLIFPIIAVGSSAELRHKFKKILLCGRPERAIAPTMTFNRQMT
;
A
#
# COMPACT_ATOMS: atom_id res chain seq x y z
N MET A 1 11.42 -28.24 -6.19
CA MET A 1 10.23 -27.36 -6.14
C MET A 1 10.56 -25.98 -5.53
N LYS A 2 11.50 -25.21 -6.09
CA LYS A 2 11.86 -23.86 -5.59
C LYS A 2 11.24 -22.70 -6.40
N GLN A 3 10.70 -22.96 -7.60
CA GLN A 3 10.13 -21.92 -8.47
C GLN A 3 8.77 -21.38 -8.01
N GLN A 4 7.95 -22.20 -7.34
CA GLN A 4 6.60 -21.81 -6.93
C GLN A 4 6.59 -20.65 -5.91
N PHE A 5 7.67 -20.50 -5.13
CA PHE A 5 7.80 -19.47 -4.10
C PHE A 5 8.07 -18.08 -4.68
N HIS A 6 8.83 -17.99 -5.78
CA HIS A 6 9.08 -16.72 -6.45
C HIS A 6 7.83 -16.14 -7.10
N TRP A 7 6.96 -16.99 -7.65
CA TRP A 7 5.75 -16.54 -8.33
C TRP A 7 4.74 -15.90 -7.36
N ARG A 8 4.55 -16.45 -6.16
CA ARG A 8 3.70 -15.80 -5.14
C ARG A 8 4.24 -14.42 -4.74
N ARG A 9 5.55 -14.28 -4.59
CA ARG A 9 6.19 -13.01 -4.23
C ARG A 9 6.06 -11.96 -5.33
N TYR A 10 6.20 -12.36 -6.59
CA TYR A 10 6.05 -11.47 -7.74
C TYR A 10 4.63 -10.92 -7.86
N ARG A 11 3.60 -11.75 -7.66
CA ARG A 11 2.20 -11.31 -7.68
C ARG A 11 1.91 -10.25 -6.61
N VAL A 12 2.49 -10.40 -5.42
CA VAL A 12 2.32 -9.42 -4.33
C VAL A 12 2.99 -8.10 -4.68
N MET A 13 4.19 -8.11 -5.28
CA MET A 13 4.82 -6.88 -5.77
C MET A 13 3.98 -6.18 -6.84
N VAL A 14 3.42 -6.92 -7.80
CA VAL A 14 2.54 -6.33 -8.82
C VAL A 14 1.27 -5.72 -8.21
N MET A 15 0.68 -6.39 -7.21
CA MET A 15 -0.45 -5.85 -6.45
C MET A 15 -0.09 -4.64 -5.57
N GLN A 16 1.19 -4.42 -5.23
CA GLN A 16 1.66 -3.21 -4.57
C GLN A 16 1.88 -2.06 -5.55
N VAL A 17 2.46 -2.36 -6.71
CA VAL A 17 2.77 -1.35 -7.73
C VAL A 17 1.50 -0.69 -8.25
N LEU A 18 0.43 -1.45 -8.48
CA LEU A 18 -0.82 -0.93 -9.04
C LEU A 18 -1.45 0.22 -8.22
N PRO A 19 -1.74 0.06 -6.91
CA PRO A 19 -2.31 1.14 -6.11
C PRO A 19 -1.33 2.29 -5.86
N ILE A 20 -0.03 2.02 -5.77
CA ILE A 20 1.00 3.07 -5.69
C ILE A 20 0.95 3.92 -6.97
N SER A 21 0.96 3.28 -8.14
CA SER A 21 0.84 3.95 -9.43
C SER A 21 -0.46 4.73 -9.56
N CYS A 22 -1.60 4.20 -9.11
CA CYS A 22 -2.87 4.94 -9.11
C CYS A 22 -2.80 6.22 -8.26
N ILE A 23 -2.19 6.17 -7.07
CA ILE A 23 -1.97 7.37 -6.24
C ILE A 23 -1.07 8.37 -6.96
N PHE A 24 0.06 7.92 -7.48
CA PHE A 24 0.99 8.77 -8.21
C PHE A 24 0.47 9.26 -9.56
N LEU A 25 -0.63 8.70 -10.07
CA LEU A 25 -1.35 9.28 -11.19
C LEU A 25 -2.36 10.31 -10.69
N ILE A 26 -3.27 9.96 -9.78
CA ILE A 26 -4.39 10.82 -9.38
C ILE A 26 -3.92 12.14 -8.74
N PHE A 27 -2.98 12.08 -7.80
CA PHE A 27 -2.59 13.28 -7.04
C PHE A 27 -1.75 14.26 -7.89
N PRO A 28 -0.72 13.84 -8.63
CA PRO A 28 0.03 14.71 -9.52
C PRO A 28 -0.76 15.13 -10.77
N PHE A 29 -1.73 14.33 -11.21
CA PHE A 29 -2.56 14.67 -12.37
C PHE A 29 -3.35 15.96 -12.16
N LEU A 30 -3.89 16.19 -10.96
CA LEU A 30 -4.55 17.46 -10.62
C LEU A 30 -3.60 18.65 -10.77
N TYR A 31 -2.34 18.50 -10.36
CA TYR A 31 -1.32 19.54 -10.52
C TYR A 31 -1.02 19.79 -12.01
N VAL A 32 -0.82 18.72 -12.79
CA VAL A 32 -0.55 18.82 -14.23
C VAL A 32 -1.69 19.51 -14.99
N ILE A 33 -2.95 19.18 -14.67
CA ILE A 33 -4.12 19.84 -15.28
C ILE A 33 -4.12 21.34 -15.00
N VAL A 34 -3.89 21.75 -13.75
CA VAL A 34 -3.92 23.18 -13.38
C VAL A 34 -2.79 23.94 -14.08
N VAL A 35 -1.59 23.35 -14.18
CA VAL A 35 -0.47 23.93 -14.92
C VAL A 35 -0.80 24.07 -16.41
N LEU A 36 -1.38 23.04 -17.03
CA LEU A 36 -1.80 23.10 -18.44
C LEU A 36 -2.85 24.18 -18.66
N LEU A 37 -3.84 24.30 -17.76
CA LEU A 37 -4.85 25.36 -17.83
C LEU A 37 -4.25 26.76 -17.71
N GLN A 38 -3.25 26.96 -16.84
CA GLN A 38 -2.52 28.22 -16.74
C GLN A 38 -1.78 28.56 -18.03
N ILE A 39 -1.14 27.57 -18.67
CA ILE A 39 -0.47 27.76 -19.97
C ILE A 39 -1.49 28.11 -21.07
N CYS A 40 -2.69 27.54 -21.01
CA CYS A 40 -3.80 27.86 -21.91
C CYS A 40 -4.49 29.21 -21.63
N GLY A 41 -4.00 30.00 -20.67
CA GLY A 41 -4.50 31.35 -20.41
C GLY A 41 -5.44 31.48 -19.20
N LEU A 42 -5.51 30.47 -18.33
CA LEU A 42 -6.24 30.62 -17.05
C LEU A 42 -5.59 31.71 -16.19
N SER A 43 -6.41 32.62 -15.68
CA SER A 43 -5.97 33.69 -14.77
C SER A 43 -5.20 33.14 -13.57
N ALA A 44 -4.08 33.79 -13.24
CA ALA A 44 -3.23 33.43 -12.11
C ALA A 44 -3.97 33.45 -10.77
N ALA A 45 -4.98 34.31 -10.60
CA ALA A 45 -5.78 34.39 -9.38
C ALA A 45 -6.60 33.10 -9.15
N ILE A 46 -7.22 32.58 -10.22
CA ILE A 46 -8.01 31.34 -10.18
C ILE A 46 -7.06 30.14 -10.11
N GLY A 47 -6.05 30.11 -10.99
CA GLY A 47 -5.07 29.03 -11.04
C GLY A 47 -4.29 28.88 -9.73
N GLY A 48 -3.96 29.97 -9.02
CA GLY A 48 -3.23 29.93 -7.75
C GLY A 48 -4.00 29.22 -6.62
N ALA A 49 -5.32 29.41 -6.56
CA ALA A 49 -6.17 28.70 -5.59
C ALA A 49 -6.19 27.20 -5.86
N PHE A 50 -6.39 26.80 -7.13
CA PHE A 50 -6.37 25.39 -7.53
C PHE A 50 -4.98 24.75 -7.38
N LEU A 51 -3.91 25.49 -7.66
CA LEU A 51 -2.54 25.02 -7.51
C LEU A 51 -2.20 24.74 -6.04
N SER A 52 -2.70 25.58 -5.14
CA SER A 52 -2.54 25.39 -3.69
C SER A 52 -3.26 24.12 -3.21
N ILE A 53 -4.48 23.89 -3.69
CA ILE A 53 -5.25 22.66 -3.41
C ILE A 53 -4.55 21.43 -3.99
N ALA A 54 -4.09 21.49 -5.24
CA ALA A 54 -3.38 20.39 -5.89
C ALA A 54 -2.03 20.07 -5.22
N ARG A 55 -1.31 21.09 -4.74
CA ARG A 55 -0.10 20.90 -3.94
C ARG A 55 -0.45 20.30 -2.58
N PHE A 56 -1.50 20.76 -1.92
CA PHE A 56 -1.92 20.19 -0.64
C PHE A 56 -2.37 18.73 -0.76
N SER A 57 -3.06 18.38 -1.85
CA SER A 57 -3.51 17.00 -2.11
C SER A 57 -2.33 16.02 -2.24
N SER A 58 -1.19 16.46 -2.78
CA SER A 58 0.02 15.63 -2.86
C SER A 58 0.56 15.16 -1.50
N TYR A 59 0.31 15.90 -0.41
CA TYR A 59 0.67 15.44 0.93
C TYR A 59 -0.20 14.26 1.40
N TYR A 60 -1.45 14.17 0.94
CA TYR A 60 -2.28 12.99 1.20
C TYR A 60 -1.74 11.74 0.52
N ALA A 61 -1.10 11.87 -0.65
CA ALA A 61 -0.42 10.75 -1.29
C ALA A 61 0.65 10.13 -0.38
N LEU A 62 1.45 10.98 0.29
CA LEU A 62 2.47 10.54 1.25
C LEU A 62 1.86 9.86 2.50
N LEU A 63 0.72 10.35 2.98
CA LEU A 63 0.01 9.76 4.13
C LEU A 63 -0.66 8.42 3.79
N ILE A 64 -1.21 8.28 2.58
CA ILE A 64 -1.93 7.07 2.16
C ILE A 64 -0.94 5.96 1.74
N PHE A 65 0.23 6.32 1.22
CA PHE A 65 1.26 5.37 0.81
C PHE A 65 1.56 4.26 1.84
N PRO A 66 1.87 4.56 3.12
CA PRO A 66 2.12 3.52 4.12
C PRO A 66 0.90 2.65 4.41
N ILE A 67 -0.32 3.21 4.36
CA ILE A 67 -1.56 2.46 4.58
C ILE A 67 -1.74 1.39 3.49
N ILE A 68 -1.51 1.77 2.24
CA ILE A 68 -1.58 0.86 1.09
C ILE A 68 -0.44 -0.16 1.12
N ALA A 69 0.77 0.26 1.49
CA ALA A 69 1.92 -0.63 1.61
C ALA A 69 1.68 -1.72 2.67
N VAL A 70 1.11 -1.35 3.82
CA VAL A 70 0.73 -2.30 4.89
C VAL A 70 -0.40 -3.23 4.45
N GLY A 71 -1.40 -2.73 3.73
CA GLY A 71 -2.51 -3.56 3.24
C GLY A 71 -2.09 -4.60 2.20
N SER A 72 -1.11 -4.29 1.37
CA SER A 72 -0.74 -5.11 0.21
C SER A 72 0.33 -6.18 0.51
N SER A 73 1.18 -6.00 1.53
CA SER A 73 2.11 -7.05 1.97
C SER A 73 1.57 -7.79 3.19
N ALA A 74 1.28 -9.08 3.03
CA ALA A 74 0.88 -9.95 4.13
C ALA A 74 1.93 -9.98 5.27
N GLU A 75 3.22 -9.89 4.94
CA GLU A 75 4.30 -9.87 5.91
C GLU A 75 4.34 -8.55 6.70
N LEU A 76 4.19 -7.41 6.00
CA LEU A 76 4.11 -6.10 6.65
C LEU A 76 2.85 -5.98 7.49
N ARG A 77 1.71 -6.47 7.01
CA ARG A 77 0.46 -6.53 7.76
C ARG A 77 0.62 -7.34 9.04
N HIS A 78 1.32 -8.47 8.98
CA HIS A 78 1.56 -9.32 10.16
C HIS A 78 2.51 -8.64 11.17
N LYS A 79 3.56 -7.96 10.70
CA LYS A 79 4.48 -7.17 11.53
C LYS A 79 3.78 -5.96 12.14
N PHE A 80 2.98 -5.24 11.36
CA PHE A 80 2.21 -4.09 11.81
C PHE A 80 1.16 -4.49 12.84
N LYS A 81 0.43 -5.59 12.61
CA LYS A 81 -0.51 -6.17 13.57
C LYS A 81 0.19 -6.58 14.87
N LYS A 82 1.40 -7.14 14.81
CA LYS A 82 2.21 -7.48 15.99
C LYS A 82 2.64 -6.25 16.80
N ILE A 83 3.00 -5.16 16.12
CA ILE A 83 3.32 -3.86 16.76
C ILE A 83 2.07 -3.28 17.42
N LEU A 84 0.92 -3.30 16.72
CA LEU A 84 -0.34 -2.71 17.18
C LEU A 84 -1.00 -3.51 18.32
N LEU A 85 -0.79 -4.83 18.37
CA LEU A 85 -1.32 -5.73 19.42
C LEU A 85 -0.30 -6.03 20.54
N CYS A 86 0.75 -5.22 20.69
CA CYS A 86 1.78 -5.36 21.74
C CYS A 86 2.25 -6.82 21.93
N GLY A 87 2.63 -7.48 20.82
CA GLY A 87 3.31 -8.78 20.90
C GLY A 87 2.51 -9.94 21.51
N ARG A 88 1.16 -9.87 21.58
CA ARG A 88 0.36 -11.05 21.96
C ARG A 88 0.77 -12.24 21.05
N PRO A 89 1.34 -13.32 21.60
CA PRO A 89 1.77 -14.44 20.78
C PRO A 89 0.53 -15.06 20.14
N GLU A 90 0.53 -15.09 18.82
CA GLU A 90 -0.42 -15.88 18.06
C GLU A 90 -0.18 -17.33 18.48
N ARG A 91 -1.09 -17.88 19.30
CA ARG A 91 -1.02 -19.29 19.71
C ARG A 91 -1.13 -20.10 18.42
N ALA A 92 0.01 -20.48 17.87
CA ALA A 92 0.09 -21.56 16.91
C ALA A 92 -0.41 -22.79 17.65
N ILE A 93 -1.68 -23.12 17.44
CA ILE A 93 -2.22 -24.42 17.83
C ILE A 93 -1.48 -25.41 16.93
N ALA A 94 -0.34 -25.89 17.39
CA ALA A 94 0.34 -26.99 16.75
C ALA A 94 -0.66 -28.15 16.70
N PRO A 95 -0.92 -28.77 15.54
CA PRO A 95 -1.75 -29.94 15.50
C PRO A 95 -1.04 -31.01 16.31
N THR A 96 -1.58 -31.32 17.49
CA THR A 96 -1.13 -32.44 18.31
C THR A 96 -1.37 -33.70 17.47
N MET A 97 -0.35 -34.14 16.74
CA MET A 97 -0.34 -35.48 16.17
C MET A 97 -0.19 -36.44 17.35
N THR A 98 -1.32 -36.83 17.94
CA THR A 98 -1.41 -38.03 18.76
C THR A 98 -1.13 -39.22 17.86
N PHE A 99 0.15 -39.52 17.67
CA PHE A 99 0.61 -40.78 17.08
C PHE A 99 0.37 -41.86 18.14
N ASN A 100 -0.84 -42.40 18.14
CA ASN A 100 -1.23 -43.50 19.02
C ASN A 100 -0.52 -44.77 18.53
N ARG A 101 0.71 -44.95 18.99
CA ARG A 101 1.47 -46.19 18.79
C ARG A 101 0.97 -47.20 19.82
N GLN A 102 -0.18 -47.80 19.57
CA GLN A 102 -0.53 -49.06 20.25
C GLN A 102 0.38 -50.14 19.67
N MET A 103 1.50 -50.38 20.36
CA MET A 103 2.24 -51.63 20.25
C MET A 103 1.51 -52.69 21.09
N THR A 104 1.33 -53.85 20.43
CA THR A 104 1.29 -55.22 20.96
C THR A 104 0.24 -55.57 22.00
#